data_AF-A0A318PPI8-F1
#
_entry.id   AF-A0A318PPI8-F1
#
_cell.length_a   1.000
_cell.length_b   1.000
_cell.length_c   1.000
_cell.angle_alpha   90.00
_cell.angle_beta   90.00
_cell.angle_gamma   90.00
#
_symmetry.space_group_name_H-M   'P 1'
#
loop_
_entity.id
_entity.type
_entity.pdbx_description
1 polymer ?
#
loop_
_entity_poly.entity_id
_entity_poly.type
_entity_poly.pdbx_seq_one_letter_code
_entity_poly.pdbx_strand_id
1 'polypeptide(L)'
;AGWHTTPKLRLPRNVSLIFLPSRAPELNPVENIWQFLRANWLSNTVFSGIEHIIEAACTAWNNLTALPQTIRSIGLRKWAHIGQR
;
A
#
# COMPACT_ATOMS: atom_id res chain seq x y z
N ALA A 1 0.99 -7.04 12.02
CA ALA A 1 0.50 -5.76 12.57
C ALA A 1 -0.47 -5.92 13.76
N GLY A 2 -1.00 -7.11 14.06
CA GLY A 2 -1.99 -7.30 15.14
C GLY A 2 -1.58 -6.88 16.56
N TRP A 3 -0.30 -6.62 16.81
CA TRP A 3 0.22 -6.19 18.11
C TRP A 3 0.32 -4.65 18.26
N HIS A 4 0.08 -3.89 17.18
CA HIS A 4 -0.01 -2.42 17.21
C HIS A 4 -1.46 -1.97 17.37
N THR A 5 -2.08 -2.34 18.50
CA THR A 5 -3.43 -1.91 18.87
C THR A 5 -3.37 -1.03 20.12
N THR A 6 -4.38 -0.18 20.29
CA THR A 6 -4.52 0.61 21.52
C THR A 6 -5.99 0.78 21.85
N PRO A 7 -6.40 0.61 23.11
CA PRO A 7 -7.77 0.88 23.54
C PRO A 7 -8.12 2.38 23.47
N LYS A 8 -7.11 3.26 23.29
CA LYS A 8 -7.31 4.71 23.17
C LYS A 8 -7.79 5.16 21.79
N LEU A 9 -7.70 4.29 20.77
CA LEU A 9 -8.11 4.64 19.41
C LEU A 9 -9.64 4.60 19.31
N ARG A 10 -10.26 5.77 19.08
CA ARG A 10 -11.69 5.88 18.81
C ARG A 10 -11.94 5.74 17.32
N LEU A 11 -12.53 4.63 16.89
CA LEU A 11 -12.87 4.40 15.49
C LEU A 11 -14.18 5.09 15.11
N PRO A 12 -14.22 5.86 14.01
CA PRO A 12 -15.46 6.35 13.43
C PRO A 12 -16.39 5.18 13.05
N ARG A 13 -17.72 5.39 13.13
CA ARG A 13 -18.72 4.34 12.85
C ARG A 13 -18.68 3.77 11.43
N ASN A 14 -18.06 4.49 10.49
CA ASN A 14 -17.98 4.14 9.07
C ASN A 14 -16.62 3.55 8.67
N VAL A 15 -15.74 3.22 9.62
CA VAL A 15 -14.41 2.68 9.36
C VAL A 15 -14.23 1.38 10.15
N SER A 16 -13.92 0.31 9.42
CA SER A 16 -13.53 -0.97 10.01
C SER A 16 -12.03 -1.21 9.82
N LEU A 17 -11.38 -1.75 10.84
CA LEU A 17 -9.98 -2.15 10.75
C LEU A 17 -9.85 -3.59 10.25
N ILE A 18 -8.86 -3.83 9.39
CA ILE A 18 -8.42 -5.17 9.00
C ILE A 18 -7.00 -5.33 9.52
N PHE A 19 -6.79 -6.30 10.42
CA PHE A 19 -5.48 -6.53 11.00
C PHE A 19 -4.64 -7.44 10.11
N LEU A 20 -3.46 -6.95 9.72
CA LEU A 20 -2.50 -7.77 9.00
C LEU A 20 -1.87 -8.81 9.94
N PRO A 21 -1.80 -10.09 9.53
CA PRO A 21 -1.06 -11.13 10.24
C PRO A 21 0.39 -10.69 10.50
N SER A 22 0.96 -11.20 11.58
CA SER A 22 2.37 -10.91 11.89
C SER A 22 3.28 -11.64 10.91
N ARG A 23 4.38 -10.98 10.50
CA ARG A 23 5.44 -11.55 9.64
C ARG A 23 4.95 -12.13 8.30
N ALA A 24 3.84 -11.62 7.77
CA ALA A 24 3.25 -12.05 6.50
C ALA A 24 3.18 -10.87 5.50
N PRO A 25 4.33 -10.33 5.03
CA PRO A 25 4.36 -9.20 4.10
C PRO A 25 3.64 -9.51 2.77
N GLU A 26 3.63 -10.76 2.32
CA GLU A 26 2.91 -11.23 1.12
C GLU A 26 1.39 -10.98 1.19
N LEU A 27 0.84 -10.88 2.40
CA LEU A 27 -0.57 -10.61 2.62
C LEU A 27 -0.89 -9.11 2.61
N ASN A 28 0.10 -8.24 2.76
CA ASN A 28 -0.06 -6.79 2.73
C ASN A 28 -0.24 -6.31 1.27
N PRO A 29 -1.40 -5.73 0.91
CA PRO A 29 -1.64 -5.26 -0.46
C PRO A 29 -0.67 -4.17 -0.90
N VAL A 30 -0.12 -3.40 0.06
CA VAL A 30 0.82 -2.31 -0.22
C VAL A 30 2.14 -2.83 -0.79
N GLU A 31 2.57 -4.05 -0.45
CA GLU A 31 3.83 -4.60 -0.99
C GLU A 31 3.80 -4.77 -2.51
N ASN A 32 2.65 -5.16 -3.09
CA ASN A 32 2.51 -5.25 -4.53
C ASN A 32 2.50 -3.87 -5.20
N ILE A 33 1.92 -2.87 -4.53
CA ILE A 33 1.98 -1.48 -5.00
C ILE A 33 3.44 -1.02 -5.07
N TRP A 34 4.24 -1.29 -4.04
CA TRP A 34 5.66 -0.97 -4.04
C TRP A 34 6.46 -1.71 -5.09
N GLN A 35 6.22 -3.01 -5.26
CA GLN A 35 6.85 -3.78 -6.32
C GLN A 35 6.51 -3.21 -7.70
N PHE A 36 5.25 -2.85 -7.94
CA PHE A 36 4.82 -2.25 -9.21
C PHE A 36 5.49 -0.90 -9.46
N LEU A 37 5.47 0.01 -8.48
CA LEU A 37 6.08 1.34 -8.59
C LEU A 37 7.59 1.24 -8.89
N ARG A 38 8.31 0.34 -8.18
CA ARG A 38 9.73 0.09 -8.44
C ARG A 38 9.97 -0.48 -9.83
N ALA A 39 9.24 -1.53 -10.22
CA ALA A 39 9.46 -2.20 -11.51
C ALA A 39 9.17 -1.31 -12.73
N ASN A 40 8.35 -0.27 -12.58
CA ASN A 40 7.91 0.55 -13.72
C ASN A 40 8.55 1.94 -13.76
N TRP A 41 8.77 2.59 -12.60
CA TRP A 41 9.13 4.02 -12.57
C TRP A 41 10.29 4.37 -11.65
N LEU A 42 10.53 3.61 -10.58
CA LEU A 42 11.46 4.01 -9.52
C LEU A 42 12.72 3.14 -9.44
N SER A 43 12.86 2.08 -10.25
CA SER A 43 14.08 1.25 -10.28
C SER A 43 15.20 1.89 -11.08
N ASN A 44 16.45 1.67 -10.65
CA ASN A 44 17.66 2.05 -11.39
C ASN A 44 17.79 3.56 -11.69
N THR A 45 17.24 4.40 -10.81
CA THR A 45 17.34 5.86 -10.91
C THR A 45 18.40 6.38 -9.95
N VAL A 46 19.24 7.30 -10.42
CA VAL A 46 20.16 8.07 -9.57
C VAL A 46 19.48 9.40 -9.24
N PHE A 47 19.32 9.68 -7.95
CA PHE A 47 18.70 10.91 -7.48
C PHE A 47 19.77 11.95 -7.12
N SER A 48 19.50 13.20 -7.49
CA SER A 48 20.38 14.34 -7.25
C SER A 48 20.20 14.95 -5.86
N GLY A 49 19.09 14.63 -5.18
CA GLY A 49 18.75 15.14 -3.86
C GLY A 49 17.31 14.80 -3.47
N ILE A 50 16.90 15.29 -2.29
CA ILE A 50 15.58 14.98 -1.73
C ILE A 50 14.43 15.46 -2.61
N GLU A 51 14.55 16.65 -3.22
CA GLU A 51 13.51 17.21 -4.09
C GLU A 51 13.26 16.31 -5.30
N HIS A 52 14.31 15.80 -5.93
CA HIS A 52 14.19 14.88 -7.06
C HIS A 52 13.54 13.55 -6.64
N ILE A 53 13.81 13.04 -5.42
CA ILE A 53 13.15 11.85 -4.89
C ILE A 53 11.64 12.11 -4.72
N ILE A 54 11.27 13.25 -4.14
CA ILE A 54 9.87 13.62 -3.90
C ILE A 54 9.14 13.75 -5.24
N GLU A 55 9.73 14.45 -6.20
CA GLU A 55 9.15 14.63 -7.54
C GLU A 55 8.93 13.30 -8.27
N ALA A 56 9.94 12.41 -8.26
CA ALA A 56 9.82 11.08 -8.86
C ALA A 56 8.73 10.24 -8.18
N ALA A 57 8.66 10.28 -6.84
CA ALA A 57 7.62 9.59 -6.08
C ALA A 57 6.22 10.13 -6.40
N CYS A 58 6.03 11.46 -6.40
CA CYS A 58 4.77 12.10 -6.77
C CYS A 58 4.33 11.71 -8.18
N THR A 59 5.26 11.74 -9.15
CA THR A 59 4.98 11.34 -10.53
C THR A 59 4.55 9.88 -10.62
N ALA A 60 5.29 8.97 -9.98
CA ALA A 60 4.95 7.54 -9.98
C ALA A 60 3.59 7.26 -9.33
N TRP A 61 3.27 7.94 -8.23
CA TRP A 61 1.98 7.84 -7.56
C TRP A 61 0.84 8.39 -8.43
N ASN A 62 1.01 9.57 -9.03
CA ASN A 62 0.00 10.15 -9.92
C ASN A 62 -0.26 9.23 -11.12
N ASN A 63 0.79 8.69 -11.73
CA ASN A 63 0.65 7.70 -12.81
C ASN A 63 -0.13 6.46 -12.37
N LEU A 64 0.14 5.94 -11.17
CA LEU A 64 -0.59 4.79 -10.64
C LEU A 64 -2.07 5.13 -10.39
N THR A 65 -2.38 6.29 -9.83
CA THR A 65 -3.78 6.70 -9.55
C THR A 65 -4.62 6.84 -10.82
N ALA A 66 -3.99 7.15 -11.97
CA ALA A 66 -4.63 7.13 -13.27
C ALA A 66 -4.95 5.72 -13.79
N LEU A 67 -4.51 4.65 -13.10
CA LEU A 67 -4.67 3.24 -13.49
C LEU A 67 -5.50 2.45 -12.44
N PRO A 68 -6.78 2.77 -12.24
CA PRO A 68 -7.59 2.17 -11.17
C PRO A 68 -7.77 0.65 -11.31
N GLN A 69 -7.83 0.12 -12.53
CA GLN A 69 -7.93 -1.33 -12.75
C GLN A 69 -6.64 -2.05 -12.35
N THR A 70 -5.48 -1.44 -12.60
CA THR A 70 -4.19 -1.97 -12.15
C THR A 70 -4.12 -2.00 -10.63
N ILE A 71 -4.49 -0.89 -9.95
CA ILE A 71 -4.55 -0.84 -8.48
C ILE A 71 -5.44 -1.96 -7.95
N ARG A 72 -6.64 -2.14 -8.51
CA ARG A 72 -7.55 -3.21 -8.13
C ARG A 72 -6.90 -4.58 -8.30
N SER A 73 -6.30 -4.84 -9.46
CA SER A 73 -5.68 -6.13 -9.78
C SER A 73 -4.55 -6.49 -8.83
N ILE A 74 -3.63 -5.54 -8.56
CA ILE A 74 -2.43 -5.82 -7.75
C ILE A 74 -2.69 -5.70 -6.25
N GLY A 75 -3.70 -4.93 -5.83
CA GLY A 75 -4.06 -4.69 -4.43
C GLY A 75 -5.14 -5.63 -3.87
N LEU A 76 -5.91 -6.34 -4.71
CA LEU A 76 -6.96 -7.24 -4.21
C LEU A 76 -6.36 -8.39 -3.39
N ARG A 77 -6.95 -8.67 -2.22
CA ARG A 77 -6.53 -9.76 -1.33
C ARG A 77 -7.74 -10.57 -0.89
N LYS A 78 -7.86 -11.79 -1.41
CA LYS A 78 -8.99 -12.70 -1.11
C LYS A 78 -9.17 -12.91 0.40
N TRP A 79 -8.06 -13.09 1.15
CA TRP A 79 -8.10 -13.30 2.59
C TRP A 79 -8.79 -12.16 3.35
N ALA A 80 -8.65 -10.92 2.89
CA ALA A 80 -9.23 -9.74 3.52
C ALA A 80 -10.76 -9.66 3.36
N HIS A 81 -11.33 -10.40 2.40
CA HIS A 81 -12.78 -10.43 2.16
C HIS A 81 -13.49 -11.59 2.87
N ILE A 82 -12.76 -12.62 3.31
CA ILE A 82 -13.34 -13.88 3.81
C ILE A 82 -13.46 -13.89 5.35
N GLY A 83 -12.71 -13.02 6.05
CA GLY A 83 -12.57 -13.03 7.51
C GLY A 83 -13.44 -12.07 8.31
N GLN A 84 -14.37 -11.32 7.68
CA GLN A 84 -15.31 -10.45 8.40
C GLN A 84 -16.55 -11.26 8.81
N ARG A 85 -16.45 -12.04 9.88
CA ARG A 85 -17.59 -12.53 10.66
C ARG A 85 -17.59 -11.88 12.02
#